data_AF-A0A2V5UZD7-F1
#
_entry.id   AF-A0A2V5UZD7-F1
#
_cell.length_a   1.000
_cell.length_b   1.000
_cell.length_c   1.000
_cell.angle_alpha   90.00
_cell.angle_beta   90.00
_cell.angle_gamma   90.00
#
_symmetry.space_group_name_H-M   'P 1'
#
loop_
_entity.id
_entity.type
_entity.pdbx_description
1 polymer ?
#
loop_
_entity_poly.entity_id
_entity_poly.type
_entity_poly.pdbx_seq_one_letter_code
_entity_poly.pdbx_strand_id
1 'polypeptide(L)'
;MSGSATYTGSAVGATLPGTYTITPQAGTLNAANYDFPGPSPGTYFVNGTLTIGYGSCNGSDPGGVILPPINTDGSSVYKRKAGSTIPVKFKVCDANGNSISDPNVVFGSGSCGSVTLTSIRRGTVDNVNENGTTDIPGVCFTYSGDHWQFNMATTNLNAGDTDTFHIILRYGYIEFTVGAK
;
A
#
# COMPACT_ATOMS: atom_id res chain seq x y z
N MET A 1 -24.48 -19.20 36.09
CA MET A 1 -23.50 -19.16 34.98
C MET A 1 -22.18 -18.71 35.58
N SER A 2 -21.09 -19.38 35.25
CA SER A 2 -19.74 -19.09 35.76
C SER A 2 -18.70 -19.30 34.66
N GLY A 3 -17.47 -18.86 34.91
CA GLY A 3 -16.36 -18.96 33.95
C GLY A 3 -16.34 -17.81 32.94
N SER A 4 -15.45 -17.92 31.96
CA SER A 4 -15.23 -16.93 30.91
C SER A 4 -15.04 -17.59 29.55
N ALA A 5 -15.53 -16.93 28.50
CA ALA A 5 -15.21 -17.28 27.12
C ALA A 5 -13.74 -17.01 26.83
N THR A 6 -13.18 -17.75 25.87
CA THR A 6 -11.88 -17.45 25.27
C THR A 6 -12.05 -17.05 23.81
N TYR A 7 -11.05 -16.38 23.23
CA TYR A 7 -11.11 -15.90 21.85
C TYR A 7 -9.85 -16.33 21.10
N THR A 8 -10.07 -16.77 19.87
CA THR A 8 -9.06 -17.25 18.93
C THR A 8 -9.30 -16.60 17.56
N GLY A 9 -8.58 -17.05 16.53
CA GLY A 9 -8.72 -16.53 15.17
C GLY A 9 -7.60 -15.56 14.80
N SER A 10 -7.61 -15.12 13.54
CA SER A 10 -6.54 -14.28 12.97
C SER A 10 -6.49 -12.88 13.57
N ALA A 11 -7.54 -12.43 14.25
CA ALA A 11 -7.57 -11.14 14.93
C ALA A 11 -6.65 -11.11 16.16
N VAL A 12 -6.34 -12.27 16.76
CA VAL A 12 -5.44 -12.36 17.91
C VAL A 12 -4.00 -12.11 17.44
N GLY A 13 -3.54 -10.88 17.59
CA GLY A 13 -2.21 -10.43 17.16
C GLY A 13 -2.16 -9.70 15.82
N ALA A 14 -3.31 -9.41 15.21
CA ALA A 14 -3.37 -8.59 14.00
C ALA A 14 -2.92 -7.15 14.27
N THR A 15 -2.00 -6.64 13.44
CA THR A 15 -1.49 -5.26 13.53
C THR A 15 -1.53 -4.51 12.20
N LEU A 16 -1.48 -5.24 11.08
CA LEU A 16 -1.51 -4.65 9.74
C LEU A 16 -2.95 -4.41 9.26
N PRO A 17 -3.15 -3.53 8.26
CA PRO A 17 -4.45 -3.34 7.64
C PRO A 17 -4.97 -4.65 7.03
N GLY A 18 -6.26 -4.92 7.25
CA GLY A 18 -6.88 -6.16 6.82
C GLY A 18 -8.21 -6.44 7.54
N THR A 19 -8.81 -7.57 7.17
CA THR A 19 -10.01 -8.10 7.82
C THR A 19 -9.67 -9.42 8.49
N TYR A 20 -9.94 -9.50 9.78
CA TYR A 20 -9.52 -10.60 10.64
C TYR A 20 -10.71 -11.20 11.38
N THR A 21 -10.71 -12.52 11.52
CA THR A 21 -11.80 -13.24 12.18
C THR A 21 -11.54 -13.34 13.67
N ILE A 22 -12.56 -13.04 14.47
CA ILE A 22 -12.61 -13.31 15.90
C ILE A 22 -13.45 -14.57 16.09
N THR A 23 -12.82 -15.63 16.58
CA THR A 23 -13.45 -16.93 16.82
C THR A 23 -13.63 -17.14 18.33
N PRO A 24 -14.82 -16.84 18.88
CA PRO A 24 -15.15 -17.16 20.28
C PRO A 24 -15.11 -18.68 20.53
N GLN A 25 -14.72 -19.05 21.75
CA GLN A 25 -14.68 -20.41 22.27
C GLN A 25 -15.33 -20.42 23.66
N ALA A 26 -15.95 -21.54 24.03
CA ALA A 26 -16.62 -21.66 25.33
C ALA A 26 -15.68 -21.38 26.52
N GLY A 27 -14.38 -21.66 26.39
CA GLY A 27 -13.41 -21.42 27.45
C GLY A 27 -13.75 -22.22 28.71
N THR A 28 -14.00 -21.51 29.81
CA THR A 28 -14.41 -22.11 31.10
C THR A 28 -15.90 -21.91 31.39
N LEU A 29 -16.68 -21.42 30.43
CA LEU A 29 -18.11 -21.18 30.62
C LEU A 29 -18.84 -22.44 31.03
N ASN A 30 -19.62 -22.31 32.10
CA ASN A 30 -20.44 -23.38 32.64
C ASN A 30 -21.79 -22.83 33.14
N ALA A 31 -22.85 -23.57 32.84
CA ALA A 31 -24.19 -23.30 33.33
C ALA A 31 -24.95 -24.62 33.51
N ALA A 32 -25.80 -24.69 34.54
CA ALA A 32 -26.59 -25.89 34.83
C ALA A 32 -27.77 -26.10 33.85
N ASN A 33 -28.27 -25.01 33.23
CA ASN A 33 -29.53 -25.02 32.48
C ASN A 33 -29.38 -24.76 30.96
N TYR A 34 -28.17 -24.48 30.45
CA TYR A 34 -27.89 -24.23 29.04
C TYR A 34 -26.46 -24.67 28.68
N ASP A 35 -26.25 -25.06 27.42
CA ASP A 35 -24.96 -25.52 26.88
C ASP A 35 -24.24 -24.41 26.07
N PHE A 36 -22.92 -24.53 25.91
CA PHE A 36 -22.05 -23.65 25.11
C PHE A 36 -21.31 -24.45 24.02
N PRO A 37 -22.02 -24.97 23.01
CA PRO A 37 -21.44 -25.78 21.94
C PRO A 37 -20.50 -24.93 21.08
N GLY A 38 -19.31 -25.47 20.81
CA GLY A 38 -18.28 -24.87 19.96
C GLY A 38 -18.67 -24.79 18.46
N PRO A 39 -17.74 -24.35 17.58
CA PRO A 39 -18.06 -23.92 16.21
C PRO A 39 -18.48 -25.00 15.17
N SER A 40 -18.85 -26.24 15.55
CA SER A 40 -19.56 -27.22 14.69
C SER A 40 -20.17 -28.37 15.49
N PRO A 41 -21.31 -28.98 15.08
CA PRO A 41 -22.61 -28.42 14.75
C PRO A 41 -23.58 -28.39 15.97
N GLY A 42 -24.34 -27.30 16.13
CA GLY A 42 -25.27 -27.05 17.25
C GLY A 42 -25.18 -25.63 17.86
N THR A 43 -24.70 -24.64 17.08
CA THR A 43 -23.99 -23.40 17.46
C THR A 43 -24.75 -22.38 18.34
N TYR A 44 -24.10 -21.87 19.40
CA TYR A 44 -24.51 -20.62 20.09
C TYR A 44 -23.49 -19.47 20.01
N PHE A 45 -22.28 -19.68 19.48
CA PHE A 45 -21.33 -18.59 19.23
C PHE A 45 -21.24 -18.23 17.74
N VAL A 46 -21.31 -16.93 17.46
CA VAL A 46 -21.16 -16.34 16.13
C VAL A 46 -19.79 -15.67 16.04
N ASN A 47 -19.07 -15.90 14.93
CA ASN A 47 -17.78 -15.26 14.71
C ASN A 47 -17.95 -13.75 14.54
N GLY A 48 -17.03 -13.01 15.15
CA GLY A 48 -16.88 -11.57 14.96
C GLY A 48 -15.87 -11.26 13.85
N THR A 49 -15.84 -10.00 13.44
CA THR A 49 -14.86 -9.49 12.47
C THR A 49 -14.18 -8.24 13.04
N LEU A 50 -12.86 -8.19 12.96
CA LEU A 50 -12.04 -7.00 13.21
C LEU A 50 -11.52 -6.49 11.86
N THR A 51 -11.76 -5.21 11.57
CA THR A 51 -11.16 -4.53 10.43
C THR A 51 -10.14 -3.52 10.91
N ILE A 52 -8.90 -3.66 10.46
CA ILE A 52 -7.83 -2.68 10.66
C ILE A 52 -7.69 -1.90 9.36
N GLY A 53 -7.84 -0.58 9.44
CA GLY A 53 -7.70 0.32 8.30
C GLY A 53 -6.26 0.79 8.10
N TYR A 54 -6.02 1.43 6.96
CA TYR A 54 -4.81 2.21 6.72
C TYR A 54 -4.90 3.54 7.48
N GLY A 55 -3.75 4.07 7.89
CA GLY A 55 -3.65 5.34 8.61
C GLY A 55 -2.82 6.38 7.87
N SER A 56 -2.80 7.59 8.42
CA SER A 56 -1.90 8.65 7.99
C SER A 56 -0.49 8.38 8.51
N CYS A 57 0.53 8.58 7.68
CA CYS A 57 1.92 8.45 8.11
C CYS A 57 2.32 9.52 9.12
N ASN A 58 3.08 9.10 10.14
CA ASN A 58 3.73 10.02 11.07
C ASN A 58 4.96 10.67 10.39
N GLY A 59 5.30 11.89 10.82
CA GLY A 59 6.46 12.64 10.32
C GLY A 59 6.11 13.70 9.27
N SER A 60 7.13 14.19 8.55
CA SER A 60 6.98 15.24 7.54
C SER A 60 6.41 14.74 6.21
N ASP A 61 6.60 13.45 5.92
CA ASP A 61 6.21 12.86 4.65
C ASP A 61 4.84 12.18 4.76
N PRO A 62 3.82 12.64 4.01
CA PRO A 62 2.51 12.02 4.01
C PRO A 62 2.51 10.62 3.38
N GLY A 63 1.58 9.77 3.83
CA GLY A 63 1.25 8.51 3.20
C GLY A 63 0.20 8.67 2.09
N GLY A 64 0.15 7.71 1.16
CA GLY A 64 -0.87 7.68 0.12
C GLY A 64 -0.71 8.74 -0.98
N VAL A 65 0.46 9.36 -1.09
CA VAL A 65 0.80 10.30 -2.17
C VAL A 65 2.21 10.00 -2.70
N ILE A 66 2.52 10.54 -3.87
CA ILE A 66 3.88 10.50 -4.40
C ILE A 66 4.78 11.43 -3.58
N LEU A 67 5.99 10.97 -3.29
CA LEU A 67 7.01 11.71 -2.56
C LEU A 67 8.09 12.25 -3.52
N PRO A 68 8.82 13.29 -3.10
CA PRO A 68 9.96 13.80 -3.85
C PRO A 68 10.94 12.69 -4.26
N PRO A 69 11.56 12.80 -5.44
CA PRO A 69 11.69 14.02 -6.26
C PRO A 69 10.56 14.26 -7.27
N ILE A 70 9.53 13.41 -7.32
CA ILE A 70 8.36 13.73 -8.15
C ILE A 70 7.47 14.69 -7.36
N ASN A 71 7.20 15.85 -7.93
CA ASN A 71 6.32 16.86 -7.36
C ASN A 71 4.87 16.36 -7.43
N THR A 72 4.19 16.39 -6.29
CA THR A 72 2.80 15.91 -6.16
C THR A 72 1.82 16.72 -7.02
N ASP A 73 2.17 17.93 -7.43
CA ASP A 73 1.37 18.78 -8.34
C ASP A 73 1.47 18.36 -9.83
N GLY A 74 2.31 17.38 -10.15
CA GLY A 74 2.52 16.88 -11.52
C GLY A 74 3.43 17.75 -12.38
N SER A 75 4.13 18.73 -11.79
CA SER A 75 5.02 19.65 -12.52
C SER A 75 6.40 19.06 -12.87
N SER A 76 6.73 17.86 -12.40
CA SER A 76 8.04 17.25 -12.61
C SER A 76 8.28 16.88 -14.08
N VAL A 77 9.40 17.35 -14.61
CA VAL A 77 9.89 17.09 -15.96
C VAL A 77 11.31 16.55 -15.88
N TYR A 78 11.49 15.32 -16.35
CA TYR A 78 12.78 14.65 -16.38
C TYR A 78 13.37 14.63 -17.79
N LYS A 79 14.69 14.66 -17.87
CA LYS A 79 15.39 14.43 -19.13
C LYS A 79 15.26 12.96 -19.54
N ARG A 80 14.76 12.72 -20.75
CA ARG A 80 14.79 11.40 -21.38
C ARG A 80 16.21 11.06 -21.78
N LYS A 81 16.79 10.04 -21.14
CA LYS A 81 18.17 9.61 -21.41
C LYS A 81 18.34 8.12 -21.17
N ALA A 82 18.98 7.43 -22.11
CA ALA A 82 19.34 6.02 -21.94
C ALA A 82 20.20 5.83 -20.67
N GLY A 83 19.84 4.84 -19.85
CA GLY A 83 20.47 4.59 -18.56
C GLY A 83 20.10 5.60 -17.46
N SER A 84 19.07 6.43 -17.66
CA SER A 84 18.52 7.30 -16.63
C SER A 84 17.13 6.86 -16.17
N THR A 85 16.90 6.96 -14.85
CA THR A 85 15.69 6.53 -14.17
C THR A 85 15.04 7.66 -13.37
N ILE A 86 13.74 7.55 -13.19
CA ILE A 86 12.94 8.39 -12.31
C ILE A 86 12.68 7.59 -11.03
N PRO A 87 13.14 8.04 -9.86
CA PRO A 87 12.84 7.37 -8.60
C PRO A 87 11.40 7.68 -8.17
N VAL A 88 10.52 6.70 -8.33
CA VAL A 88 9.13 6.75 -7.88
C VAL A 88 9.10 6.34 -6.42
N LYS A 89 8.71 7.26 -5.52
CA LYS A 89 8.71 7.02 -4.06
C LYS A 89 7.35 7.28 -3.44
N PHE A 90 6.96 6.45 -2.47
CA PHE A 90 5.72 6.66 -1.70
C PHE A 90 5.75 5.92 -0.36
N LYS A 91 4.83 6.27 0.53
CA LYS A 91 4.59 5.59 1.81
C LYS A 91 3.16 5.10 1.91
N VAL A 92 2.98 3.97 2.58
CA VAL A 92 1.67 3.45 3.03
C VAL A 92 1.83 3.12 4.50
N CYS A 93 0.90 3.59 5.33
CA CYS A 93 1.04 3.49 6.77
C CYS A 93 -0.11 2.73 7.44
N ASP A 94 0.23 2.08 8.55
CA ASP A 94 -0.71 1.40 9.42
C ASP A 94 -1.56 2.39 10.22
N ALA A 95 -2.53 1.88 10.98
CA ALA A 95 -3.40 2.70 11.81
C ALA A 95 -2.67 3.49 12.91
N ASN A 96 -1.43 3.12 13.26
CA ASN A 96 -0.59 3.84 14.22
C ASN A 96 0.32 4.89 13.54
N GLY A 97 0.27 4.98 12.21
CA GLY A 97 1.06 5.90 11.40
C GLY A 97 2.48 5.43 11.09
N ASN A 98 2.80 4.15 11.30
CA ASN A 98 4.08 3.58 10.90
C ASN A 98 4.02 3.12 9.44
N SER A 99 5.11 3.31 8.69
CA SER A 99 5.20 2.82 7.31
C SER A 99 5.25 1.30 7.24
N ILE A 100 4.54 0.74 6.26
CA ILE A 100 4.36 -0.69 6.09
C ILE A 100 5.33 -1.21 5.02
N SER A 101 6.17 -2.17 5.41
CA SER A 101 7.15 -2.83 4.54
C SER A 101 6.66 -4.15 3.95
N ASP A 102 5.53 -4.69 4.40
CA ASP A 102 4.96 -5.92 3.85
C ASP A 102 4.24 -5.63 2.52
N PRO A 103 4.74 -6.16 1.38
CA PRO A 103 4.15 -5.88 0.08
C PRO A 103 2.75 -6.48 -0.09
N ASN A 104 2.39 -7.54 0.63
CA ASN A 104 1.12 -8.25 0.44
C ASN A 104 -0.09 -7.46 0.95
N VAL A 105 0.15 -6.56 1.90
CA VAL A 105 -0.86 -5.62 2.41
C VAL A 105 -0.80 -4.27 1.71
N VAL A 106 0.32 -3.90 1.09
CA VAL A 106 0.44 -2.63 0.35
C VAL A 106 -0.16 -2.73 -1.05
N PHE A 107 0.25 -3.74 -1.82
CA PHE A 107 -0.05 -3.83 -3.25
C PHE A 107 -1.31 -4.64 -3.54
N GLY A 108 -2.14 -4.13 -4.44
CA GLY A 108 -3.36 -4.81 -4.90
C GLY A 108 -3.08 -6.05 -5.74
N SER A 109 -1.93 -6.10 -6.40
CA SER A 109 -1.54 -7.16 -7.34
C SER A 109 -0.11 -7.64 -7.11
N GLY A 110 0.02 -8.80 -6.46
CA GLY A 110 1.30 -9.47 -6.23
C GLY A 110 2.22 -8.75 -5.24
N SER A 111 3.31 -9.41 -4.86
CA SER A 111 4.28 -8.90 -3.88
C SER A 111 5.21 -7.81 -4.41
N CYS A 112 5.00 -7.36 -5.65
CA CYS A 112 5.96 -6.55 -6.38
C CYS A 112 5.48 -5.13 -6.68
N GLY A 113 4.17 -4.91 -6.59
CA GLY A 113 3.51 -3.70 -7.06
C GLY A 113 3.59 -3.53 -8.57
N SER A 114 2.81 -2.59 -9.09
CA SER A 114 2.85 -2.23 -10.51
C SER A 114 2.58 -0.76 -10.68
N VAL A 115 3.28 -0.16 -11.65
CA VAL A 115 2.97 1.17 -12.18
C VAL A 115 2.23 0.97 -13.50
N THR A 116 1.07 1.61 -13.64
CA THR A 116 0.24 1.52 -14.84
C THR A 116 0.09 2.89 -15.47
N LEU A 117 0.35 3.00 -16.77
CA LEU A 117 0.13 4.22 -17.54
C LEU A 117 -1.38 4.38 -17.80
N THR A 118 -1.95 5.52 -17.45
CA THR A 118 -3.40 5.77 -17.58
C THR A 118 -3.72 6.83 -18.61
N SER A 119 -2.86 7.83 -18.79
CA SER A 119 -3.07 8.92 -19.75
C SER A 119 -1.75 9.47 -20.26
N ILE A 120 -1.79 9.95 -21.50
CA ILE A 120 -0.68 10.65 -22.18
C ILE A 120 -1.22 12.00 -22.65
N ARG A 121 -0.55 13.10 -22.31
CA ARG A 121 -0.81 14.43 -22.87
C ARG A 121 0.41 14.88 -23.68
N ARG A 122 0.21 15.14 -24.97
CA ARG A 122 1.30 15.50 -25.89
C ARG A 122 1.50 17.01 -25.96
N GLY A 123 2.77 17.43 -26.11
CA GLY A 123 3.14 18.82 -26.39
C GLY A 123 2.95 19.77 -25.20
N THR A 124 2.96 19.24 -23.99
CA THR A 124 2.71 20.00 -22.74
C THR A 124 3.98 20.20 -21.90
N VAL A 125 5.12 19.69 -22.35
CA VAL A 125 6.35 19.65 -21.55
C VAL A 125 7.22 20.88 -21.78
N ASP A 126 7.47 21.63 -20.70
CA ASP A 126 8.36 22.79 -20.67
C ASP A 126 9.84 22.39 -20.50
N ASN A 127 10.60 23.00 -19.59
CA ASN A 127 12.00 22.72 -19.36
C ASN A 127 12.19 21.60 -18.32
N VAL A 128 13.27 20.83 -18.48
CA VAL A 128 13.70 19.86 -17.46
C VAL A 128 13.93 20.61 -16.15
N ASN A 129 13.19 20.25 -15.11
CA ASN A 129 13.28 20.81 -13.76
C ASN A 129 13.68 19.76 -12.71
N GLU A 130 13.64 18.48 -13.07
CA GLU A 130 14.10 17.38 -12.24
C GLU A 130 15.31 16.68 -12.85
N ASN A 131 16.23 16.24 -11.99
CA ASN A 131 17.33 15.40 -12.43
C ASN A 131 16.95 13.93 -12.28
N GLY A 132 17.08 13.16 -13.35
CA GLY A 132 17.00 11.71 -13.28
C GLY A 132 18.21 11.13 -12.55
N THR A 133 18.09 9.92 -12.03
CA THR A 133 19.23 9.17 -11.51
C THR A 133 19.83 8.29 -12.59
N THR A 134 21.08 7.85 -12.41
CA THR A 134 21.71 6.84 -13.26
C THR A 134 21.72 5.52 -12.51
N ASP A 135 20.56 4.86 -12.48
CA ASP A 135 20.41 3.57 -11.82
C ASP A 135 19.91 2.51 -12.81
N ILE A 136 20.06 1.26 -12.41
CA ILE A 136 19.44 0.13 -13.12
C ILE A 136 17.92 0.25 -12.94
N PRO A 137 17.14 0.19 -14.04
CA PRO A 137 15.70 0.16 -13.95
C PRO A 137 15.20 -0.94 -13.02
N GLY A 138 14.25 -0.61 -12.17
CA GLY A 138 13.64 -1.57 -11.26
C GLY A 138 12.84 -2.61 -12.02
N VAL A 139 12.82 -3.83 -11.49
CA VAL A 139 11.85 -4.87 -11.88
C VAL A 139 10.68 -4.96 -10.89
N CYS A 140 10.81 -4.29 -9.75
CA CYS A 140 9.92 -4.39 -8.60
C CYS A 140 10.02 -3.17 -7.69
N PHE A 141 8.94 -2.82 -6.98
CA PHE A 141 9.07 -1.91 -5.85
C PHE A 141 9.89 -2.57 -4.75
N THR A 142 10.80 -1.80 -4.17
CA THR A 142 11.63 -2.21 -3.03
C THR A 142 11.37 -1.28 -1.87
N TYR A 143 11.34 -1.83 -0.66
CA TYR A 143 11.20 -1.02 0.55
C TYR A 143 12.58 -0.59 1.03
N SER A 144 12.80 0.70 1.22
CA SER A 144 14.08 1.27 1.65
C SER A 144 13.90 2.37 2.67
N GLY A 145 14.57 2.24 3.82
CA GLY A 145 14.41 3.13 4.96
C GLY A 145 12.98 3.03 5.51
N ASP A 146 12.12 3.93 5.05
CA ASP A 146 10.74 4.11 5.49
C ASP A 146 9.74 4.26 4.34
N HIS A 147 10.16 4.06 3.09
CA HIS A 147 9.34 4.25 1.89
C HIS A 147 9.55 3.12 0.88
N TRP A 148 8.57 2.98 -0.01
CA TRP A 148 8.69 2.17 -1.20
C TRP A 148 9.32 2.99 -2.32
N GLN A 149 10.19 2.35 -3.10
CA GLN A 149 10.87 2.97 -4.23
C GLN A 149 10.93 2.05 -5.45
N PHE A 150 10.81 2.66 -6.63
CA PHE A 150 10.98 2.00 -7.92
C PHE A 150 11.69 2.93 -8.90
N ASN A 151 12.74 2.42 -9.55
CA ASN A 151 13.51 3.16 -10.55
C ASN A 151 12.89 2.97 -11.93
N MET A 152 12.02 3.88 -12.35
CA MET A 152 11.35 3.81 -13.64
C MET A 152 12.27 4.30 -14.75
N ALA A 153 12.50 3.49 -15.78
CA ALA A 153 13.36 3.90 -16.91
C ALA A 153 12.74 5.08 -17.67
N THR A 154 13.47 6.18 -17.81
CA THR A 154 13.03 7.32 -18.64
C THR A 154 12.89 6.92 -20.11
N THR A 155 13.59 5.86 -20.53
CA THR A 155 13.54 5.32 -21.90
C THR A 155 12.18 4.77 -22.32
N ASN A 156 11.26 4.56 -21.37
CA ASN A 156 9.91 4.09 -21.66
C ASN A 156 8.91 5.23 -21.94
N LEU A 157 9.30 6.49 -21.73
CA LEU A 157 8.45 7.68 -21.90
C LEU A 157 8.71 8.37 -23.24
N ASN A 158 7.72 9.04 -23.81
CA ASN A 158 7.95 9.82 -25.04
C ASN A 158 8.45 11.22 -24.71
N ALA A 159 9.47 11.69 -25.43
CA ALA A 159 9.91 13.08 -25.29
C ALA A 159 8.83 14.04 -25.79
N GLY A 160 8.55 15.08 -25.00
CA GLY A 160 7.49 16.06 -25.26
C GLY A 160 6.13 15.69 -24.70
N ASP A 161 5.98 14.52 -24.07
CA ASP A 161 4.74 14.04 -23.49
C ASP A 161 4.77 14.13 -21.95
N THR A 162 3.60 14.42 -21.38
CA THR A 162 3.30 14.34 -19.95
C THR A 162 2.43 13.11 -19.71
N ASP A 163 2.98 12.15 -18.96
CA ASP A 163 2.40 10.85 -18.71
C ASP A 163 1.86 10.77 -17.27
N THR A 164 0.63 10.28 -17.12
CA THR A 164 0.00 10.04 -15.81
C THR A 164 -0.01 8.54 -15.50
N PHE A 165 0.39 8.21 -14.28
CA PHE A 165 0.55 6.84 -13.80
C PHE A 165 -0.24 6.58 -12.53
N HIS A 166 -0.71 5.34 -12.39
CA HIS A 166 -1.26 4.82 -11.14
C HIS A 166 -0.35 3.74 -10.56
N ILE A 167 -0.06 3.85 -9.25
CA ILE A 167 0.46 2.78 -8.42
C ILE A 167 -0.73 2.06 -7.79
N ILE A 168 -0.93 0.79 -8.10
CA ILE A 168 -2.11 0.04 -7.64
C ILE A 168 -1.89 -0.51 -6.22
N LEU A 169 -2.74 -0.08 -5.30
CA LEU A 169 -2.69 -0.45 -3.88
C LEU A 169 -3.90 -1.29 -3.49
N ARG A 170 -3.84 -1.96 -2.34
CA ARG A 170 -4.95 -2.74 -1.79
C ARG A 170 -6.21 -1.93 -1.49
N TYR A 171 -6.07 -0.62 -1.28
CA TYR A 171 -7.15 0.28 -0.88
C TYR A 171 -7.47 1.36 -1.92
N GLY A 172 -6.90 1.26 -3.13
CA GLY A 172 -7.07 2.26 -4.18
C GLY A 172 -5.81 2.40 -5.02
N TYR A 173 -5.41 3.63 -5.33
CA TYR A 173 -4.20 3.91 -6.09
C TYR A 173 -3.57 5.22 -5.65
N ILE A 174 -2.27 5.38 -5.96
CA ILE A 174 -1.59 6.67 -5.94
C ILE A 174 -1.43 7.13 -7.38
N GLU A 175 -1.92 8.32 -7.70
CA GLU A 175 -1.71 8.95 -8.99
C GLU A 175 -0.51 9.89 -8.94
N PHE A 176 0.31 9.86 -9.98
CA PHE A 176 1.37 10.84 -10.20
C PHE A 176 1.56 11.10 -11.69
N THR A 177 2.11 12.26 -12.00
CA THR A 177 2.34 12.69 -13.39
C THR A 177 3.78 13.11 -13.57
N VAL A 178 4.38 12.73 -14.71
CA VAL A 178 5.74 13.13 -15.07
C VAL A 178 5.80 13.54 -16.54
N GLY A 179 6.49 14.63 -16.83
CA GLY A 179 6.91 15.00 -18.18
C GLY A 179 8.26 14.38 -18.54
N ALA A 180 8.45 14.05 -19.82
CA ALA A 180 9.75 13.64 -20.35
C ALA A 180 10.21 14.58 -21.49
N LYS A 181 11.48 14.98 -21.49
CA LYS A 181 12.08 15.84 -22.52
C LYS A 181 13.38 15.29 -23.07
#